data_AF-A0A8I2ZLY3-F1
#
_entry.id   AF-A0A8I2ZLY3-F1
#
_cell.length_a   1.000
_cell.length_b   1.000
_cell.length_c   1.000
_cell.angle_alpha   90.00
_cell.angle_beta   90.00
_cell.angle_gamma   90.00
#
_symmetry.space_group_name_H-M   'P 1'
#
loop_
_entity.id
_entity.type
_entity.pdbx_description
1 polymer ?
#
loop_
_entity_poly.entity_id
_entity_poly.type
_entity_poly.pdbx_seq_one_letter_code
_entity_poly.pdbx_strand_id
1 'polypeptide(L)'
;MKFAHDFKETLSREGFPSHWVESAIPYSQLKKVLKRVAGELNDLGLDPETLRQLLDPQSDSPLVIEYGLKGEAISTSASLANPLCKQLEVPLVFDGKFFDMLQSDVNGLDALQASEEVAMTKEIVALGHDVSQLTKPSRLSKSDLARWRTIFELYLEAQVFFSVFEHDHGTRDSHSASRQLQWFQGEVTKRNLARQFKMSESREALVRFLRLNALLLKNIQFQEINRTAIHKILKKFDKRTSLGVSKTFPAQIRSDKLLAGTMARDIADVVMDASADNLDIDLDRYLRKYFNKEVKEKVRANDIERGMEDYGPGYTHSDCAVM
;
A
#
# COMPACT_ATOMS: atom_id res chain seq x y z
N MET A 1 4.32 14.25 25.10
CA MET A 1 4.23 15.58 24.46
C MET A 1 5.02 15.72 23.16
N LYS A 2 5.89 14.74 22.80
CA LYS A 2 6.87 14.85 21.71
C LYS A 2 6.34 14.66 20.28
N PHE A 3 5.29 13.86 20.08
CA PHE A 3 4.85 13.42 18.73
C PHE A 3 4.58 14.55 17.71
N ALA A 4 4.04 15.71 18.10
CA ALA A 4 3.79 16.78 17.13
C ALA A 4 5.09 17.40 16.58
N HIS A 5 6.12 17.45 17.43
CA HIS A 5 7.46 17.86 17.03
C HIS A 5 8.09 16.76 16.17
N ASP A 6 8.08 15.51 16.66
CA ASP A 6 8.63 14.36 15.95
C ASP A 6 8.00 14.22 14.55
N PHE A 7 6.69 14.38 14.42
CA PHE A 7 5.98 14.33 13.13
C PHE A 7 6.50 15.39 12.14
N LYS A 8 6.62 16.65 12.59
CA LYS A 8 7.14 17.74 11.76
C LYS A 8 8.62 17.54 11.41
N GLU A 9 9.40 17.05 12.37
CA GLU A 9 10.82 16.74 12.18
C GLU A 9 11.00 15.61 11.16
N THR A 10 10.24 14.52 11.27
CA THR A 10 10.28 13.41 10.32
C THR A 10 9.89 13.86 8.92
N LEU A 11 8.83 14.66 8.76
CA LEU A 11 8.46 15.22 7.44
C LEU A 11 9.57 16.06 6.82
N SER A 12 10.37 16.74 7.65
CA SER A 12 11.48 17.58 7.19
C SER A 12 12.76 16.78 6.92
N ARG A 13 13.01 15.71 7.68
CA ARG A 13 14.27 14.95 7.68
C ARG A 13 14.31 13.84 6.64
N GLU A 14 13.19 13.16 6.39
CA GLU A 14 13.15 11.97 5.52
C GLU A 14 13.15 12.33 4.01
N GLY A 15 13.16 13.63 3.68
CA GLY A 15 13.30 14.11 2.30
C GLY A 15 12.14 13.70 1.39
N PHE A 16 10.91 13.80 1.91
CA PHE A 16 9.71 13.61 1.10
C PHE A 16 9.58 14.72 0.04
N PRO A 17 8.93 14.44 -1.11
CA PRO A 17 8.56 15.48 -2.06
C PRO A 17 7.78 16.63 -1.40
N SER A 18 8.03 17.86 -1.83
CA SER A 18 7.40 19.05 -1.21
C SER A 18 5.88 18.99 -1.28
N HIS A 19 5.32 18.55 -2.41
CA HIS A 19 3.87 18.39 -2.57
C HIS A 19 3.27 17.34 -1.63
N TRP A 20 4.02 16.31 -1.24
CA TRP A 20 3.57 15.36 -0.22
C TRP A 20 3.54 16.01 1.16
N VAL A 21 4.58 16.76 1.52
CA VAL A 21 4.65 17.44 2.82
C VAL A 21 3.53 18.46 2.97
N GLU A 22 3.17 19.17 1.90
CA GLU A 22 2.05 20.12 1.87
C GLU A 22 0.69 19.43 2.04
N SER A 23 0.52 18.21 1.53
CA SER A 23 -0.69 17.40 1.72
C SER A 23 -0.73 16.61 3.04
N ALA A 24 0.33 16.66 3.85
CA ALA A 24 0.39 15.93 5.11
C ALA A 24 -0.60 16.49 6.14
N ILE A 25 -1.08 15.64 7.06
CA ILE A 25 -2.04 16.04 8.09
C ILE A 25 -1.49 17.22 8.92
N PRO A 26 -2.24 18.33 9.05
CA PRO A 26 -1.85 19.50 9.84
C PRO A 26 -2.04 19.24 11.35
N TYR A 27 -1.32 18.25 11.89
CA TYR A 27 -1.50 17.73 13.26
C TYR A 27 -1.45 18.81 14.35
N SER A 28 -0.60 19.83 14.18
CA SER A 28 -0.52 20.96 15.12
C SER A 28 -1.74 21.88 15.07
N GLN A 29 -2.35 22.06 13.90
CA GLN A 29 -3.56 22.88 13.75
C GLN A 29 -4.77 22.14 14.32
N LEU A 30 -4.94 20.86 13.98
CA LEU A 30 -5.97 19.99 14.55
C LEU A 30 -5.92 19.97 16.09
N LYS A 31 -4.72 19.91 16.68
CA LYS A 31 -4.54 20.04 18.13
C LYS A 31 -5.02 21.38 18.70
N LYS A 32 -4.88 22.48 17.97
CA LYS A 32 -5.36 23.80 18.41
C LYS A 32 -6.89 23.85 18.37
N VAL A 33 -7.49 23.33 17.30
CA VAL A 33 -8.96 23.25 17.18
C VAL A 33 -9.54 22.36 18.27
N LEU A 34 -8.94 21.18 18.53
CA LEU A 34 -9.37 20.29 19.61
C LEU A 34 -9.35 20.95 21.00
N LYS A 35 -8.40 21.86 21.28
CA LYS A 35 -8.42 22.60 22.55
C LYS A 35 -9.64 23.51 22.66
N ARG A 36 -10.13 24.05 21.55
CA ARG A 36 -11.35 24.87 21.53
C ARG A 36 -12.60 24.03 21.72
N VAL A 37 -12.67 22.85 21.08
CA VAL A 37 -13.75 21.86 21.33
C VAL A 37 -13.83 21.50 22.80
N ALA A 38 -12.69 21.17 23.41
CA ALA A 38 -12.65 20.82 24.84
C ALA A 38 -13.02 22.02 25.74
N GLY A 39 -12.69 23.25 25.33
CA GLY A 39 -13.11 24.46 26.05
C GLY A 39 -14.62 24.66 25.96
N GLU A 40 -15.19 24.56 24.76
CA GLU A 40 -16.63 24.67 24.51
C GLU A 40 -17.43 23.65 25.32
N LEU A 41 -16.98 22.39 25.36
CA LEU A 41 -17.60 21.36 26.21
C LEU A 41 -17.55 21.72 27.70
N ASN A 42 -16.42 22.20 28.20
CA ASN A 42 -16.30 22.62 29.60
C ASN A 42 -17.17 23.84 29.91
N ASP A 43 -17.27 24.81 29.01
CA ASP A 43 -18.10 26.02 29.17
C ASP A 43 -19.60 25.65 29.24
N LEU A 44 -19.99 24.53 28.63
CA LEU A 44 -21.32 23.93 28.71
C LEU A 44 -21.53 23.03 29.93
N GLY A 45 -20.52 22.87 30.79
CA GLY A 45 -20.55 21.95 31.94
C GLY A 45 -20.48 20.46 31.55
N LEU A 46 -20.10 20.17 30.30
CA LEU A 46 -19.95 18.82 29.76
C LEU A 46 -18.47 18.40 29.83
N ASP A 47 -17.92 18.34 31.04
CA ASP A 47 -16.54 17.90 31.21
C ASP A 47 -16.38 16.40 30.87
N PRO A 48 -15.14 15.89 30.68
CA PRO A 48 -14.93 14.52 30.24
C PRO A 48 -15.47 13.45 31.18
N GLU A 49 -15.59 13.74 32.48
CA GLU A 49 -16.11 12.83 33.49
C GLU A 49 -17.64 12.84 33.47
N THR A 50 -18.24 14.03 33.39
CA THR A 50 -19.68 14.19 33.14
C THR A 50 -20.12 13.47 31.87
N LEU A 51 -19.38 13.64 30.77
CA LEU A 51 -19.68 12.94 29.51
C LEU A 51 -19.52 11.43 29.62
N ARG A 52 -18.57 10.90 30.39
CA ARG A 52 -18.48 9.44 30.62
C ARG A 52 -19.69 8.90 31.36
N GLN A 53 -20.14 9.61 32.39
CA GLN A 53 -21.31 9.19 33.17
C GLN A 53 -22.59 9.23 32.32
N LEU A 54 -22.73 10.25 31.47
CA LEU A 54 -23.90 10.42 30.60
C LEU A 54 -23.89 9.52 29.35
N LEU A 55 -22.71 9.07 28.91
CA LEU A 55 -22.55 8.16 27.77
C LEU A 55 -22.40 6.69 28.19
N ASP A 56 -22.40 6.38 29.49
CA ASP A 56 -22.34 5.00 29.98
C ASP A 56 -23.68 4.28 29.72
N PRO A 57 -23.71 3.25 28.85
CA PRO A 57 -24.92 2.50 28.53
C PRO A 57 -25.52 1.75 29.73
N GLN A 58 -24.77 1.60 30.82
CA GLN A 58 -25.19 0.93 32.06
C GLN A 58 -25.66 1.92 33.13
N SER A 59 -25.62 3.23 32.86
CA SER A 59 -26.13 4.22 33.81
C SER A 59 -27.67 4.20 33.84
N ASP A 60 -28.25 4.24 35.04
CA ASP A 60 -29.71 4.34 35.27
C ASP A 60 -30.25 5.76 34.94
N SER A 61 -29.50 6.52 34.12
CA SER A 61 -29.77 7.91 33.81
C SER A 61 -30.84 8.00 32.72
N PRO A 62 -31.91 8.79 32.89
CA PRO A 62 -32.98 8.93 31.91
C PRO A 62 -32.56 9.71 30.64
N LEU A 63 -31.29 10.11 30.53
CA LEU A 63 -30.74 10.93 29.46
C LEU A 63 -29.75 10.10 28.64
N VAL A 64 -30.12 9.79 27.39
CA VAL A 64 -29.22 9.19 26.40
C VAL A 64 -28.60 10.33 25.59
N ILE A 65 -27.27 10.48 25.63
CA ILE A 65 -26.55 11.39 24.74
C ILE A 65 -26.03 10.61 23.53
N GLU A 66 -26.43 11.02 22.34
CA GLU A 66 -25.84 10.54 21.09
C GLU A 66 -25.00 11.66 20.46
N TYR A 67 -23.75 11.35 20.13
CA TYR A 67 -22.89 12.25 19.37
C TYR A 67 -22.82 11.81 17.91
N GLY A 68 -23.44 12.59 17.03
CA GLY A 68 -23.37 12.39 15.58
C GLY A 68 -22.32 13.30 14.95
N LEU A 69 -21.37 12.70 14.23
CA LEU A 69 -20.57 13.43 13.26
C LEU A 69 -21.52 13.97 12.19
N LYS A 70 -21.57 15.30 12.01
CA LYS A 70 -22.40 15.92 10.96
C LYS A 70 -22.11 15.25 9.61
N GLY A 71 -23.11 14.54 9.07
CA GLY A 71 -23.05 13.93 7.73
C GLY A 71 -23.35 12.43 7.65
N GLU A 72 -23.39 11.70 8.77
CA GLU A 72 -23.89 10.32 8.78
C GLU A 72 -25.24 10.26 9.50
N ALA A 73 -26.27 9.87 8.77
CA ALA A 73 -27.47 9.30 9.37
C ALA A 73 -27.02 8.05 10.11
N ILE A 74 -26.87 8.13 11.43
CA ILE A 74 -26.57 6.97 12.25
C ILE A 74 -27.74 6.01 12.05
N SER A 75 -27.52 4.97 11.26
CA SER A 75 -28.38 3.79 11.23
C SER A 75 -28.02 2.94 12.43
N THR A 76 -28.15 3.48 13.63
CA THR A 76 -28.29 2.66 14.83
C THR A 76 -29.70 2.12 14.74
N SER A 77 -29.77 0.80 14.62
CA SER A 77 -30.99 0.00 14.74
C SER A 77 -32.02 0.71 15.60
N ALA A 78 -33.18 1.01 15.03
CA ALA A 78 -34.38 1.41 15.74
C ALA A 78 -34.64 0.39 16.86
N SER A 79 -34.11 0.66 18.04
CA SER A 79 -34.34 -0.10 19.25
C SER A 79 -35.13 0.82 20.17
N LEU A 80 -36.45 0.63 20.09
CA LEU A 80 -37.40 0.91 21.17
C LEU A 80 -37.20 2.28 21.82
N ALA A 81 -37.65 3.32 21.11
CA ALA A 81 -37.82 4.65 21.68
C ALA A 81 -38.67 4.55 22.96
N ASN A 82 -37.99 4.62 24.10
CA ASN A 82 -38.63 4.75 25.39
C ASN A 82 -39.30 6.14 25.40
N PRO A 83 -40.63 6.27 25.56
CA PRO A 83 -41.36 7.54 25.36
C PRO A 83 -40.98 8.69 26.31
N LEU A 84 -40.06 8.44 27.25
CA LEU A 84 -39.61 9.37 28.29
C LEU A 84 -38.24 10.00 28.03
N CYS A 85 -37.47 9.54 27.04
CA CYS A 85 -36.14 10.10 26.76
C CYS A 85 -36.27 11.39 25.93
N LYS A 86 -35.94 12.55 26.52
CA LYS A 86 -35.86 13.81 25.80
C LYS A 86 -34.49 13.89 25.11
N GLN A 87 -34.49 13.85 23.79
CA GLN A 87 -33.29 14.09 22.99
C GLN A 87 -32.91 15.58 23.05
N LEU A 88 -31.71 15.89 23.55
CA LEU A 88 -31.16 17.25 23.61
C LEU A 88 -29.97 17.35 22.66
N GLU A 89 -30.12 18.15 21.60
CA GLU A 89 -29.01 18.46 20.69
C GLU A 89 -28.16 19.59 21.28
N VAL A 90 -26.88 19.32 21.52
CA VAL A 90 -25.90 20.32 21.93
C VAL A 90 -25.02 20.63 20.71
N PRO A 91 -25.26 21.73 19.99
CA PRO A 91 -24.46 22.09 18.83
C PRO A 91 -23.09 22.57 19.29
N LEU A 92 -22.09 21.72 19.11
CA LEU A 92 -20.70 22.14 19.19
C LEU A 92 -20.35 22.89 17.89
N VAL A 93 -19.66 24.01 18.00
CA VAL A 93 -19.27 24.87 16.87
C VAL A 93 -17.87 24.50 16.40
N PHE A 94 -16.99 24.14 17.34
CA PHE A 94 -15.59 23.86 17.01
C PHE A 94 -15.34 22.42 16.55
N ASP A 95 -16.24 21.50 16.84
CA ASP A 95 -16.12 20.10 16.42
C ASP A 95 -16.35 19.94 14.91
N GLY A 96 -17.34 20.63 14.33
CA GLY A 96 -17.57 20.69 12.89
C GLY A 96 -16.32 21.18 12.18
N LYS A 97 -15.72 22.28 12.66
CA LYS A 97 -14.43 22.77 12.13
C LYS A 97 -13.29 21.76 12.24
N PHE A 98 -13.27 20.95 13.30
CA PHE A 98 -12.25 19.92 13.49
C PHE A 98 -12.43 18.78 12.48
N PHE A 99 -13.65 18.28 12.32
CA PHE A 99 -13.94 17.17 11.42
C PHE A 99 -13.97 17.58 9.95
N ASP A 100 -14.43 18.78 9.61
CA ASP A 100 -14.33 19.33 8.25
C ASP A 100 -12.87 19.43 7.81
N MET A 101 -12.00 19.92 8.70
CA MET A 101 -10.54 19.98 8.46
C MET A 101 -9.98 18.57 8.29
N LEU A 102 -10.22 17.68 9.26
CA LEU A 102 -9.68 16.32 9.23
C LEU A 102 -10.17 15.53 8.02
N GLN A 103 -11.45 15.63 7.66
CA GLN A 103 -12.03 14.95 6.51
C GLN A 103 -11.47 15.51 5.21
N SER A 104 -11.34 16.83 5.09
CA SER A 104 -10.69 17.46 3.93
C SER A 104 -9.25 16.97 3.77
N ASP A 105 -8.49 16.90 4.87
CA ASP A 105 -7.10 16.45 4.84
C ASP A 105 -6.98 14.95 4.49
N VAL A 106 -7.87 14.11 5.04
CA VAL A 106 -7.93 12.66 4.69
C VAL A 106 -8.28 12.48 3.22
N ASN A 107 -9.29 13.17 2.71
CA ASN A 107 -9.66 13.12 1.29
C ASN A 107 -8.49 13.60 0.39
N GLY A 108 -7.75 14.61 0.82
CA GLY A 108 -6.56 15.10 0.12
C GLY A 108 -5.44 14.05 0.07
N LEU A 109 -5.21 13.33 1.17
CA LEU A 109 -4.25 12.20 1.20
C LEU A 109 -4.67 11.05 0.30
N ASP A 110 -5.96 10.70 0.27
CA ASP A 110 -6.48 9.67 -0.63
C ASP A 110 -6.32 10.05 -2.11
N ALA A 111 -6.60 11.31 -2.45
CA ALA A 111 -6.40 11.82 -3.80
C ALA A 111 -4.92 11.81 -4.21
N LEU A 112 -4.02 12.24 -3.31
CA LEU A 112 -2.58 12.17 -3.52
C LEU A 112 -2.15 10.72 -3.74
N GLN A 113 -2.61 9.81 -2.90
CA GLN A 113 -2.29 8.40 -3.00
C GLN A 113 -2.73 7.79 -4.34
N ALA A 114 -3.95 8.06 -4.79
CA ALA A 114 -4.45 7.60 -6.07
C ALA A 114 -3.62 8.16 -7.24
N SER A 115 -3.19 9.42 -7.17
CA SER A 115 -2.33 10.03 -8.18
C SER A 115 -0.94 9.37 -8.22
N GLU A 116 -0.32 9.14 -7.05
CA GLU A 116 1.00 8.52 -6.96
C GLU A 116 0.97 7.05 -7.40
N GLU A 117 -0.10 6.32 -7.09
CA GLU A 117 -0.34 4.96 -7.59
C GLU A 117 -0.32 4.91 -9.12
N VAL A 118 -1.14 5.75 -9.76
CA VAL A 118 -1.21 5.81 -11.23
C VAL A 118 0.14 6.18 -11.84
N ALA A 119 0.84 7.17 -11.26
CA ALA A 119 2.15 7.59 -11.74
C ALA A 119 3.19 6.48 -11.63
N MET A 120 3.24 5.77 -10.49
CA MET A 120 4.18 4.68 -10.27
C MET A 120 3.88 3.46 -11.12
N THR A 121 2.62 3.03 -11.25
CA THR A 121 2.22 1.92 -12.13
C THR A 121 2.61 2.21 -13.58
N LYS A 122 2.36 3.43 -14.06
CA LYS A 122 2.76 3.85 -15.41
C LYS A 122 4.28 3.72 -15.63
N GLU A 123 5.07 4.15 -14.64
CA GLU A 123 6.54 4.08 -14.72
C GLU A 123 7.06 2.64 -14.60
N ILE A 124 6.42 1.77 -13.80
CA ILE A 124 6.72 0.33 -13.74
C ILE A 124 6.47 -0.33 -15.10
N VAL A 125 5.31 -0.08 -15.71
CA VAL A 125 4.96 -0.65 -17.02
C VAL A 125 5.95 -0.17 -18.10
N ALA A 126 6.30 1.12 -18.11
CA ALA A 126 7.28 1.67 -19.04
C ALA A 126 8.66 1.04 -18.84
N LEU A 127 9.13 0.95 -17.59
CA LEU A 127 10.39 0.28 -17.27
C LEU A 127 10.38 -1.20 -17.68
N GLY A 128 9.26 -1.89 -17.47
CA GLY A 128 9.14 -3.29 -17.85
C GLY A 128 9.19 -3.51 -19.35
N HIS A 129 8.53 -2.65 -20.12
CA HIS A 129 8.68 -2.63 -21.58
C HIS A 129 10.15 -2.42 -21.98
N ASP A 130 10.84 -1.44 -21.39
CA ASP A 130 12.24 -1.17 -21.70
C ASP A 130 13.15 -2.37 -21.38
N VAL A 131 12.98 -2.97 -20.20
CA VAL A 131 13.74 -4.16 -19.80
C VAL A 131 13.45 -5.33 -20.74
N SER A 132 12.19 -5.57 -21.12
CA SER A 132 11.82 -6.59 -22.09
C SER A 132 12.58 -6.42 -23.42
N GLN A 133 12.67 -5.19 -23.95
CA GLN A 133 13.47 -4.95 -25.17
C GLN A 133 14.96 -5.26 -24.97
N LEU A 134 15.51 -4.95 -23.80
CA LEU A 134 16.92 -5.16 -23.45
C LEU A 134 17.27 -6.63 -23.18
N THR A 135 16.27 -7.46 -22.89
CA THR A 135 16.42 -8.91 -22.62
C THR A 135 16.04 -9.79 -23.81
N LYS A 136 15.54 -9.23 -24.92
CA LYS A 136 15.19 -10.00 -26.13
C LYS A 136 16.35 -10.87 -26.61
N PRO A 137 16.11 -12.16 -26.87
CA PRO A 137 17.11 -13.04 -27.46
C PRO A 137 17.38 -12.58 -28.90
N SER A 138 18.63 -12.22 -29.18
CA SER A 138 19.05 -11.78 -30.51
C SER A 138 20.37 -12.44 -30.88
N ARG A 139 20.41 -13.02 -32.09
CA ARG A 139 21.62 -13.62 -32.66
C ARG A 139 22.61 -12.58 -33.19
N LEU A 140 22.16 -11.34 -33.41
CA LEU A 140 22.91 -10.28 -34.08
C LEU A 140 23.14 -9.03 -33.21
N SER A 141 22.48 -8.90 -32.07
CA SER A 141 22.63 -7.76 -31.15
C SER A 141 23.03 -8.20 -29.74
N LYS A 142 23.61 -7.27 -28.97
CA LYS A 142 23.98 -7.49 -27.57
C LYS A 142 22.69 -7.64 -26.74
N SER A 143 22.59 -8.72 -25.98
CA SER A 143 21.55 -8.93 -24.97
C SER A 143 22.17 -8.97 -23.57
N ASP A 144 21.47 -8.35 -22.62
CA ASP A 144 21.83 -8.32 -21.20
C ASP A 144 20.94 -9.24 -20.35
N LEU A 145 20.16 -10.14 -20.98
CA LEU A 145 19.24 -11.08 -20.32
C LEU A 145 19.80 -11.72 -19.05
N ALA A 146 20.95 -12.40 -19.15
CA ALA A 146 21.51 -13.13 -18.01
C ALA A 146 21.82 -12.21 -16.82
N ARG A 147 22.18 -10.94 -17.07
CA ARG A 147 22.49 -9.97 -16.01
C ARG A 147 21.22 -9.45 -15.35
N TRP A 148 20.19 -9.21 -16.15
CA TRP A 148 18.86 -8.86 -15.65
C TRP A 148 18.25 -9.99 -14.81
N ARG A 149 18.38 -11.25 -15.23
CA ARG A 149 17.96 -12.42 -14.43
C ARG A 149 18.63 -12.44 -13.07
N THR A 150 19.95 -12.27 -13.00
CA THR A 150 20.68 -12.23 -11.72
C THR A 150 20.19 -11.10 -10.81
N ILE A 151 19.88 -9.92 -11.35
CA ILE A 151 19.37 -8.79 -10.56
C ILE A 151 17.97 -9.09 -10.05
N PHE A 152 17.10 -9.64 -10.88
CA PHE A 152 15.72 -9.92 -10.51
C PHE A 152 15.58 -11.12 -9.57
N GLU A 153 16.37 -12.17 -9.74
CA GLU A 153 16.47 -13.27 -8.77
C GLU A 153 16.89 -12.73 -7.39
N LEU A 154 17.92 -11.87 -7.36
CA LEU A 154 18.36 -11.21 -6.13
C LEU A 154 17.26 -10.31 -5.53
N TYR A 155 16.48 -9.61 -6.37
CA TYR A 155 15.40 -8.75 -5.91
C TYR A 155 14.22 -9.55 -5.33
N LEU A 156 13.85 -10.65 -5.98
CA LEU A 156 12.84 -11.59 -5.50
C LEU A 156 13.28 -12.24 -4.17
N GLU A 157 14.55 -12.62 -4.04
CA GLU A 157 15.13 -13.14 -2.78
C GLU A 157 15.08 -12.09 -1.66
N ALA A 158 15.36 -10.82 -1.98
CA ALA A 158 15.32 -9.71 -1.04
C ALA A 158 13.95 -9.51 -0.40
N GLN A 159 12.86 -9.86 -1.09
CA GLN A 159 11.51 -9.78 -0.55
C GLN A 159 11.23 -8.39 0.05
N VAL A 160 11.57 -7.33 -0.69
CA VAL A 160 11.67 -5.97 -0.12
C VAL A 160 10.36 -5.51 0.51
N PHE A 161 9.26 -5.61 -0.23
CA PHE A 161 7.96 -5.10 0.19
C PHE A 161 6.99 -6.18 0.68
N PHE A 162 7.26 -7.46 0.38
CA PHE A 162 6.42 -8.60 0.75
C PHE A 162 7.27 -9.76 1.23
N SER A 163 6.83 -10.40 2.30
CA SER A 163 7.39 -11.68 2.73
C SER A 163 6.46 -12.84 2.36
N VAL A 164 7.05 -13.95 1.94
CA VAL A 164 6.35 -15.22 1.73
C VAL A 164 6.51 -16.18 2.92
N PHE A 165 7.29 -15.83 3.95
CA PHE A 165 7.47 -16.70 5.10
C PHE A 165 6.24 -16.68 6.02
N GLU A 166 5.88 -17.83 6.58
CA GLU A 166 4.65 -18.00 7.39
C GLU A 166 4.56 -17.06 8.60
N HIS A 167 5.70 -16.65 9.17
CA HIS A 167 5.72 -15.82 10.37
C HIS A 167 5.50 -14.32 10.10
N ASP A 168 5.85 -13.83 8.91
CA ASP A 168 5.73 -12.42 8.52
C ASP A 168 5.02 -12.24 7.17
N HIS A 169 4.18 -13.20 6.78
CA HIS A 169 3.50 -13.25 5.49
C HIS A 169 2.71 -11.96 5.20
N GLY A 170 2.94 -11.38 4.03
CA GLY A 170 2.23 -10.21 3.52
C GLY A 170 3.09 -8.95 3.44
N THR A 171 2.44 -7.79 3.38
CA THR A 171 3.10 -6.48 3.21
C THR A 171 3.99 -6.15 4.40
N ARG A 172 5.22 -5.74 4.12
CA ARG A 172 6.18 -5.27 5.12
C ARG A 172 5.92 -3.82 5.53
N ASP A 173 6.18 -3.53 6.80
CA ASP A 173 6.24 -2.17 7.31
C ASP A 173 7.45 -1.41 6.74
N SER A 174 7.43 -0.08 6.83
CA SER A 174 8.50 0.76 6.28
C SER A 174 9.90 0.45 6.83
N HIS A 175 10.02 0.05 8.09
CA HIS A 175 11.31 -0.23 8.69
C HIS A 175 11.88 -1.55 8.17
N SER A 176 11.06 -2.59 8.10
CA SER A 176 11.45 -3.87 7.52
C SER A 176 11.78 -3.75 6.03
N ALA A 177 10.94 -3.05 5.25
CA ALA A 177 11.18 -2.80 3.83
C ALA A 177 12.45 -1.99 3.58
N SER A 178 12.73 -0.98 4.42
CA SER A 178 13.96 -0.19 4.34
C SER A 178 15.21 -1.03 4.50
N ARG A 179 15.26 -1.94 5.50
CA ARG A 179 16.41 -2.82 5.72
C ARG A 179 16.66 -3.74 4.52
N GLN A 180 15.60 -4.30 3.95
CA GLN A 180 15.72 -5.21 2.81
C GLN A 180 16.13 -4.49 1.53
N LEU A 181 15.60 -3.28 1.30
CA LEU A 181 16.02 -2.46 0.16
C LEU A 181 17.50 -2.08 0.27
N GLN A 182 17.97 -1.74 1.47
CA GLN A 182 19.39 -1.47 1.73
C GLN A 182 20.25 -2.71 1.49
N TRP A 183 19.81 -3.89 1.95
CA TRP A 183 20.50 -5.15 1.70
C TRP A 183 20.61 -5.42 0.19
N PHE A 184 19.51 -5.30 -0.55
CA PHE A 184 19.47 -5.50 -2.00
C PHE A 184 20.45 -4.55 -2.72
N GLN A 185 20.40 -3.26 -2.39
CA GLN A 185 21.33 -2.26 -2.94
C GLN A 185 22.79 -2.55 -2.61
N GLY A 186 23.05 -3.03 -1.39
CA GLY A 186 24.36 -3.48 -0.94
C GLY A 186 24.88 -4.65 -1.77
N GLU A 187 24.06 -5.66 -2.02
CA GLU A 187 24.43 -6.83 -2.82
C GLU A 187 24.63 -6.48 -4.30
N VAL A 188 23.79 -5.62 -4.88
CA VAL A 188 23.98 -5.08 -6.25
C VAL A 188 25.35 -4.42 -6.40
N THR A 189 25.76 -3.63 -5.39
CA THR A 189 27.04 -2.92 -5.38
C THR A 189 28.21 -3.88 -5.18
N LYS A 190 28.13 -4.75 -4.16
CA LYS A 190 29.17 -5.72 -3.81
C LYS A 190 29.50 -6.66 -4.98
N ARG A 191 28.48 -7.13 -5.70
CA ARG A 191 28.63 -7.99 -6.88
C ARG A 191 28.96 -7.21 -8.17
N ASN A 192 29.04 -5.88 -8.10
CA ASN A 192 29.29 -4.98 -9.22
C ASN A 192 28.29 -5.15 -10.40
N LEU A 193 27.04 -5.53 -10.13
CA LEU A 193 26.08 -5.95 -11.18
C LEU A 193 25.85 -4.84 -12.23
N ALA A 194 25.80 -3.58 -11.80
CA ALA A 194 25.63 -2.45 -12.71
C ALA A 194 26.75 -2.31 -13.75
N ARG A 195 27.99 -2.66 -13.38
CA ARG A 195 29.15 -2.59 -14.29
C ARG A 195 29.21 -3.75 -15.27
N GLN A 196 28.50 -4.85 -14.97
CA GLN A 196 28.53 -6.02 -15.82
C GLN A 196 27.75 -5.78 -17.12
N PHE A 197 26.74 -4.90 -17.13
CA PHE A 197 25.91 -4.59 -18.29
C PHE A 197 26.70 -4.17 -19.53
N LYS A 198 26.35 -4.79 -20.66
CA LYS A 198 26.94 -4.48 -21.97
C LYS A 198 26.38 -3.18 -22.53
N MET A 199 25.10 -2.90 -22.29
CA MET A 199 24.39 -1.73 -22.80
C MET A 199 24.29 -0.63 -21.74
N SER A 200 24.40 0.62 -22.18
CA SER A 200 24.18 1.81 -21.32
C SER A 200 22.75 1.90 -20.84
N GLU A 201 21.83 1.53 -21.71
CA GLU A 201 20.39 1.54 -21.55
C GLU A 201 19.98 0.59 -20.43
N SER A 202 20.62 -0.58 -20.32
CA SER A 202 20.45 -1.49 -19.18
C SER A 202 20.90 -0.86 -17.85
N ARG A 203 21.98 -0.06 -17.86
CA ARG A 203 22.43 0.64 -16.65
C ARG A 203 21.44 1.73 -16.24
N GLU A 204 20.93 2.48 -17.21
CA GLU A 204 19.92 3.50 -16.97
C GLU A 204 18.60 2.90 -16.45
N ALA A 205 18.13 1.81 -17.04
CA ALA A 205 16.97 1.06 -16.57
C ALA A 205 17.18 0.53 -15.14
N LEU A 206 18.37 0.04 -14.78
CA LEU A 206 18.66 -0.36 -13.40
C LEU A 206 18.61 0.84 -12.43
N VAL A 207 19.12 2.00 -12.82
CA VAL A 207 19.03 3.22 -12.00
C VAL A 207 17.56 3.62 -11.79
N ARG A 208 16.73 3.57 -12.84
CA ARG A 208 15.28 3.81 -12.75
C ARG A 208 14.60 2.80 -11.83
N PHE A 209 14.93 1.51 -11.95
CA PHE A 209 14.43 0.45 -11.07
C PHE A 209 14.74 0.73 -9.59
N LEU A 210 16.00 1.06 -9.26
CA LEU A 210 16.40 1.39 -7.90
C LEU A 210 15.69 2.64 -7.36
N ARG A 211 15.51 3.65 -8.22
CA ARG A 211 14.79 4.88 -7.88
C ARG A 211 13.30 4.62 -7.60
N LEU A 212 12.64 3.76 -8.39
CA LEU A 212 11.24 3.38 -8.15
C LEU A 212 11.06 2.70 -6.80
N ASN A 213 11.95 1.75 -6.48
CA ASN A 213 11.91 1.07 -5.19
C ASN A 213 12.12 2.05 -4.01
N ALA A 214 13.05 3.00 -4.16
CA ALA A 214 13.24 4.04 -3.15
C ALA A 214 12.02 4.97 -3.01
N LEU A 215 11.35 5.30 -4.12
CA LEU A 215 10.14 6.11 -4.12
C LEU A 215 8.96 5.36 -3.46
N LEU A 216 8.79 4.07 -3.76
CA LEU A 216 7.78 3.22 -3.14
C LEU A 216 8.00 3.14 -1.62
N LEU A 217 9.24 2.94 -1.16
CA LEU A 217 9.55 2.96 0.26
C LEU A 217 9.17 4.29 0.91
N LYS A 218 9.48 5.43 0.27
CA LYS A 218 9.06 6.75 0.78
C LYS A 218 7.55 6.89 0.83
N ASN A 219 6.82 6.35 -0.15
CA ASN A 219 5.36 6.38 -0.18
C ASN A 219 4.80 5.63 1.04
N ILE A 220 5.29 4.42 1.32
CA ILE A 220 4.92 3.62 2.49
C ILE A 220 5.22 4.39 3.79
N GLN A 221 6.42 4.97 3.92
CA GLN A 221 6.79 5.77 5.09
C GLN A 221 5.86 6.98 5.30
N PHE A 222 5.51 7.69 4.23
CA PHE A 222 4.63 8.85 4.26
C PHE A 222 3.20 8.46 4.66
N GLN A 223 2.71 7.32 4.19
CA GLN A 223 1.39 6.83 4.57
C GLN A 223 1.35 6.39 6.04
N GLU A 224 2.32 5.59 6.48
CA GLU A 224 2.40 5.13 7.86
C GLU A 224 2.41 6.28 8.87
N ILE A 225 3.19 7.34 8.58
CA ILE A 225 3.30 8.48 9.49
C ILE A 225 2.00 9.30 9.54
N ASN A 226 1.33 9.51 8.40
CA ASN A 226 0.03 10.22 8.35
C ASN A 226 -1.07 9.39 9.02
N ARG A 227 -1.14 8.09 8.75
CA ARG A 227 -2.09 7.17 9.41
C ARG A 227 -1.91 7.19 10.92
N THR A 228 -0.67 7.17 11.38
CA THR A 228 -0.33 7.30 12.80
C THR A 228 -0.78 8.66 13.36
N ALA A 229 -0.59 9.75 12.62
CA ALA A 229 -1.04 11.08 13.04
C ALA A 229 -2.57 11.16 13.17
N ILE A 230 -3.32 10.60 12.22
CA ILE A 230 -4.80 10.54 12.25
C ILE A 230 -5.27 9.73 13.45
N HIS A 231 -4.73 8.52 13.63
CA HIS A 231 -5.09 7.68 14.78
C HIS A 231 -4.79 8.41 16.10
N LYS A 232 -3.63 9.06 16.21
CA LYS A 232 -3.25 9.80 17.42
C LYS A 232 -4.08 11.06 17.66
N ILE A 233 -4.59 11.73 16.61
CA ILE A 233 -5.46 12.90 16.81
C ILE A 233 -6.87 12.46 17.21
N LEU A 234 -7.43 11.42 16.58
CA LEU A 234 -8.72 10.84 16.95
C LEU A 234 -8.71 10.30 18.39
N LYS A 235 -7.67 9.54 18.78
CA LYS A 235 -7.51 9.11 20.18
C LYS A 235 -7.36 10.28 21.15
N LYS A 236 -6.77 11.39 20.71
CA LYS A 236 -6.64 12.59 21.54
C LYS A 236 -7.99 13.31 21.70
N PHE A 237 -8.81 13.30 20.64
CA PHE A 237 -10.18 13.79 20.68
C PHE A 237 -10.97 13.02 21.74
N ASP A 238 -11.04 11.68 21.64
CA ASP A 238 -11.75 10.84 22.60
C ASP A 238 -11.26 11.01 24.03
N LYS A 239 -9.94 11.16 24.23
CA LYS A 239 -9.40 11.40 25.58
C LYS A 239 -9.86 12.74 26.18
N ARG A 240 -10.16 13.73 25.33
CA ARG A 240 -10.53 15.09 25.75
C ARG A 240 -12.04 15.31 25.80
N THR A 241 -12.82 14.50 25.08
CA THR A 241 -14.27 14.71 24.93
C THR A 241 -15.08 13.49 25.37
N SER A 242 -14.49 12.31 25.52
CA SER A 242 -15.20 11.06 25.83
C SER A 242 -16.25 10.63 24.78
N LEU A 243 -16.32 11.29 23.62
CA LEU A 243 -17.36 11.08 22.59
C LEU A 243 -17.15 9.85 21.68
N GLY A 244 -16.01 9.15 21.78
CA GLY A 244 -15.80 7.86 21.12
C GLY A 244 -15.63 7.88 19.59
N VAL A 245 -15.34 9.03 18.98
CA VAL A 245 -15.23 9.21 17.52
C VAL A 245 -14.11 8.38 16.88
N SER A 246 -13.11 7.92 17.65
CA SER A 246 -12.02 7.11 17.07
C SER A 246 -12.47 5.75 16.52
N LYS A 247 -13.69 5.32 16.84
CA LYS A 247 -14.30 4.08 16.34
C LYS A 247 -15.19 4.30 15.11
N THR A 248 -15.77 5.50 14.97
CA THR A 248 -16.80 5.81 13.97
C THR A 248 -16.27 6.67 12.83
N PHE A 249 -15.20 7.44 13.05
CA PHE A 249 -14.64 8.28 12.00
C PHE A 249 -14.14 7.43 10.82
N PRO A 250 -14.52 7.75 9.57
CA PRO A 250 -14.12 7.02 8.37
C PRO A 250 -12.64 7.32 8.04
N ALA A 251 -11.73 6.77 8.85
CA ALA A 251 -10.29 6.97 8.72
C ALA A 251 -9.66 6.09 7.61
N GLN A 252 -10.44 5.69 6.60
CA GLN A 252 -10.01 4.78 5.54
C GLN A 252 -9.20 5.53 4.49
N ILE A 253 -7.95 5.83 4.85
CA ILE A 253 -6.92 6.07 3.83
C ILE A 253 -6.74 4.76 3.06
N ARG A 254 -6.73 4.81 1.73
CA ARG A 254 -6.45 3.63 0.88
C ARG A 254 -5.28 2.85 1.49
N SER A 255 -5.47 1.56 1.76
CA SER A 255 -4.51 0.81 2.56
C SER A 255 -3.19 0.60 1.81
N ASP A 256 -2.07 0.94 2.45
CA ASP A 256 -0.69 0.78 1.97
C ASP A 256 -0.41 -0.66 1.46
N LYS A 257 -1.16 -1.63 2.00
CA LYS A 257 -1.11 -3.06 1.65
C LYS A 257 -1.54 -3.35 0.21
N LEU A 258 -2.51 -2.60 -0.33
CA LEU A 258 -2.95 -2.76 -1.71
C LEU A 258 -1.87 -2.25 -2.67
N LEU A 259 -1.31 -1.08 -2.42
CA LEU A 259 -0.30 -0.45 -3.29
C LEU A 259 0.99 -1.23 -3.37
N ALA A 260 1.57 -1.57 -2.23
CA ALA A 260 2.78 -2.36 -2.24
C ALA A 260 2.50 -3.71 -2.93
N GLY A 261 1.31 -4.30 -2.73
CA GLY A 261 0.97 -5.64 -3.23
C GLY A 261 0.74 -5.68 -4.73
N THR A 262 0.06 -4.66 -5.27
CA THR A 262 -0.11 -4.48 -6.71
C THR A 262 1.23 -4.15 -7.35
N MET A 263 1.99 -3.21 -6.80
CA MET A 263 3.28 -2.81 -7.38
C MET A 263 4.34 -3.91 -7.33
N ALA A 264 4.41 -4.67 -6.24
CA ALA A 264 5.32 -5.81 -6.15
C ALA A 264 4.93 -6.92 -7.13
N ARG A 265 3.63 -7.13 -7.35
CA ARG A 265 3.14 -8.03 -8.39
C ARG A 265 3.46 -7.49 -9.77
N ASP A 266 3.18 -6.24 -10.08
CA ASP A 266 3.48 -5.61 -11.37
C ASP A 266 4.99 -5.66 -11.66
N ILE A 267 5.83 -5.42 -10.65
CA ILE A 267 7.29 -5.58 -10.77
C ILE A 267 7.64 -7.05 -11.03
N ALA A 268 7.05 -8.00 -10.30
CA ALA A 268 7.28 -9.43 -10.51
C ALA A 268 6.80 -9.89 -11.89
N ASP A 269 5.67 -9.38 -12.38
CA ASP A 269 5.13 -9.66 -13.70
C ASP A 269 6.10 -9.15 -14.77
N VAL A 270 6.66 -7.95 -14.60
CA VAL A 270 7.75 -7.43 -15.45
C VAL A 270 8.98 -8.35 -15.43
N VAL A 271 9.37 -8.87 -14.25
CA VAL A 271 10.46 -9.84 -14.12
C VAL A 271 10.14 -11.13 -14.89
N MET A 272 8.92 -11.62 -14.76
CA MET A 272 8.47 -12.86 -15.37
C MET A 272 8.32 -12.71 -16.88
N ASP A 273 7.75 -11.63 -17.40
CA ASP A 273 7.64 -11.34 -18.84
C ASP A 273 9.01 -11.17 -19.50
N ALA A 274 9.97 -10.52 -18.81
CA ALA A 274 11.35 -10.45 -19.27
C ALA A 274 12.06 -11.82 -19.29
N SER A 275 11.47 -12.85 -18.67
CA SER A 275 11.98 -14.22 -18.57
C SER A 275 11.21 -15.25 -19.40
N ALA A 276 9.89 -15.06 -19.60
CA ALA A 276 8.96 -16.03 -20.16
C ALA A 276 9.13 -16.21 -21.67
N ASP A 277 9.53 -15.14 -22.39
CA ASP A 277 9.91 -15.21 -23.81
C ASP A 277 11.32 -15.79 -24.04
N ASN A 278 11.96 -16.35 -22.99
CA ASN A 278 13.30 -16.92 -23.03
C ASN A 278 13.37 -18.39 -22.57
N LEU A 279 12.36 -19.19 -22.94
CA LEU A 279 12.65 -20.58 -23.31
C LEU A 279 13.55 -20.51 -24.54
N ASP A 280 14.87 -20.46 -24.27
CA ASP A 280 15.99 -20.38 -25.21
C ASP A 280 15.55 -20.75 -26.63
N ILE A 281 15.14 -19.76 -27.43
CA ILE A 281 14.51 -19.98 -28.74
C ILE A 281 15.48 -20.72 -29.66
N ASP A 282 16.79 -20.63 -29.40
CA ASP A 282 17.82 -21.34 -30.13
C ASP A 282 17.92 -22.80 -29.69
N LEU A 283 17.80 -23.09 -28.38
CA LEU A 283 17.64 -24.44 -27.86
C LEU A 283 16.29 -25.06 -28.19
N ASP A 284 15.17 -24.36 -28.09
CA ASP A 284 13.85 -24.82 -28.52
C ASP A 284 13.88 -25.13 -30.03
N ARG A 285 14.50 -24.27 -30.86
CA ARG A 285 14.68 -24.56 -32.29
C ARG A 285 15.61 -25.75 -32.52
N TYR A 286 16.68 -25.88 -31.74
CA TYR A 286 17.60 -27.02 -31.80
C TYR A 286 16.89 -28.32 -31.39
N LEU A 287 16.17 -28.32 -30.27
CA LEU A 287 15.40 -29.44 -29.76
C LEU A 287 14.25 -29.80 -30.71
N ARG A 288 13.51 -28.84 -31.27
CA ARG A 288 12.49 -29.11 -32.30
C ARG A 288 13.07 -29.65 -33.59
N LYS A 289 14.31 -29.29 -33.94
CA LYS A 289 14.99 -29.75 -35.16
C LYS A 289 15.60 -31.14 -35.00
N TYR A 290 16.22 -31.43 -33.86
CA TYR A 290 17.00 -32.65 -33.64
C TYR A 290 16.30 -33.67 -32.70
N PHE A 291 15.35 -33.22 -31.89
CA PHE A 291 14.62 -34.01 -30.86
C PHE A 291 13.11 -33.74 -30.92
N ASN A 292 12.55 -33.65 -32.13
CA ASN A 292 11.16 -33.24 -32.36
C ASN A 292 10.15 -34.15 -31.62
N LYS A 293 10.41 -35.46 -31.59
CA LYS A 293 9.51 -36.43 -30.98
C LYS A 293 9.44 -36.23 -29.46
N GLU A 294 10.60 -36.10 -28.83
CA GLU A 294 10.76 -35.89 -27.39
C GLU A 294 10.16 -34.54 -26.96
N VAL A 295 10.34 -33.49 -27.76
CA VAL A 295 9.72 -32.19 -27.51
C VAL A 295 8.20 -32.28 -27.58
N LYS A 296 7.64 -32.94 -28.60
CA LYS A 296 6.18 -33.12 -28.71
C LYS A 296 5.60 -33.94 -27.56
N GLU A 297 6.27 -35.00 -27.15
CA GLU A 297 5.87 -35.82 -26.01
C GLU A 297 5.90 -35.01 -24.71
N LYS A 298 6.95 -34.20 -24.50
CA LYS A 298 7.06 -33.36 -23.30
C LYS A 298 6.06 -32.22 -23.27
N VAL A 299 5.79 -31.56 -24.41
CA VAL A 299 4.75 -30.55 -24.54
C VAL A 299 3.38 -31.15 -24.22
N ARG A 300 3.07 -32.32 -24.79
CA ARG A 300 1.82 -33.04 -24.52
C ARG A 300 1.68 -33.42 -23.04
N ALA A 301 2.78 -33.87 -22.41
CA ALA A 301 2.78 -34.18 -20.98
C ALA A 301 2.52 -32.94 -20.11
N ASN A 302 3.17 -31.82 -20.41
CA ASN A 302 2.96 -30.56 -19.69
C ASN A 302 1.53 -30.02 -19.87
N ASP A 303 0.94 -30.17 -21.06
CA ASP A 303 -0.44 -29.76 -21.35
C ASP A 303 -1.47 -30.64 -20.63
N ILE A 304 -1.21 -31.96 -20.52
CA ILE A 304 -2.01 -32.88 -19.71
C ILE A 304 -1.91 -32.53 -18.22
N GLU A 305 -0.70 -32.30 -17.72
CA GLU A 305 -0.44 -31.93 -16.33
C GLU A 305 -1.16 -30.63 -15.95
N ARG A 306 -0.99 -29.57 -16.76
CA ARG A 306 -1.69 -28.30 -16.59
C ARG A 306 -3.21 -28.46 -16.65
N GLY A 307 -3.73 -29.25 -17.59
CA GLY A 307 -5.16 -29.53 -17.67
C GLY A 307 -5.70 -30.30 -16.46
N MET A 308 -4.90 -31.16 -15.82
CA MET A 308 -5.27 -31.81 -14.57
C MET A 308 -5.24 -30.85 -13.37
N GLU A 309 -4.34 -29.87 -13.35
CA GLU A 309 -4.33 -28.79 -12.35
C GLU A 309 -5.58 -27.89 -12.48
N ASP A 310 -5.91 -27.49 -13.71
CA ASP A 310 -6.99 -26.54 -13.98
C ASP A 310 -8.40 -27.17 -13.88
N TYR A 311 -8.56 -28.42 -14.35
CA TYR A 311 -9.87 -29.07 -14.50
C TYR A 311 -10.03 -30.35 -13.66
N GLY A 312 -9.02 -30.69 -12.86
CA GLY A 312 -9.02 -31.85 -11.98
C GLY A 312 -8.61 -33.18 -12.65
N PRO A 313 -8.50 -34.26 -11.86
CA PRO A 313 -7.87 -35.53 -12.27
C PRO A 313 -8.61 -36.31 -13.37
N GLY A 314 -9.80 -35.85 -13.79
CA GLY A 314 -10.57 -36.44 -14.90
C GLY A 314 -10.25 -35.81 -16.27
N TYR A 315 -9.35 -34.83 -16.34
CA TYR A 315 -8.99 -34.18 -17.60
C TYR A 315 -8.33 -35.16 -18.57
N THR A 316 -8.84 -35.20 -19.81
CA THR A 316 -8.23 -35.95 -20.91
C THR A 316 -7.86 -34.98 -22.01
N HIS A 317 -6.60 -34.99 -22.42
CA HIS A 317 -6.11 -34.13 -23.48
C HIS A 317 -6.57 -34.66 -24.84
N SER A 318 -7.45 -33.91 -25.51
CA SER A 318 -7.89 -34.18 -26.87
C SER A 318 -7.07 -33.35 -27.86
N ASP A 319 -6.45 -34.02 -28.83
CA ASP A 319 -5.79 -33.33 -29.94
C ASP A 319 -6.88 -32.59 -30.73
N CYS A 320 -6.81 -31.26 -30.77
CA CYS A 320 -7.80 -30.44 -31.46
C CYS A 320 -7.80 -30.76 -32.97
N ALA A 321 -8.75 -31.57 -33.42
CA ALA A 321 -9.06 -31.74 -34.83
C ALA A 321 -9.99 -30.61 -35.26
N VAL A 322 -9.41 -29.53 -35.79
CA VAL A 322 -10.19 -28.53 -36.51
C VAL A 322 -10.56 -29.14 -37.86
N MET A 323 -11.86 -29.41 -38.05
CA MET A 323 -12.47 -29.57 -39.39
C MET A 323 -12.55 -28.22 -40.08
#